data_AF-A0A1Q7N8R7-F1
#
_entry.id   AF-A0A1Q7N8R7-F1
#
_cell.length_a   1.000
_cell.length_b   1.000
_cell.length_c   1.000
_cell.angle_alpha   90.00
_cell.angle_beta   90.00
_cell.angle_gamma   90.00
#
_symmetry.space_group_name_H-M   'P 1'
#
loop_
_entity.id
_entity.type
_entity.pdbx_description
1 polymer ?
#
loop_
_entity_poly.entity_id
_entity_poly.type
_entity_poly.pdbx_seq_one_letter_code
_entity_poly.pdbx_strand_id
1 'polypeptide(L)'
;MLADRVLAGDPRAMARAISLIEDEDPKSADLVRAIFPRTGRAYLIGVTGPPGAGKSTLVDRLVAEIRRRPVLDTREASARGSSEREGRGPQRGSRDGVPEASEASGGGAPRALEDAPSASGVEEARLRRPVLDTREGHSPSASGVEEARLRRPVLDTREGHSPSASGVGVGPHADKKMSVGVIAVDPTSPFSGGAVLGDRLRMQAHAADEDVFIRSMATRGHLGGLARATGDAALVLDAAGKDLIIIETVGVGQDEVDIIRTADVSVVTLVPGTGDEVQALKAGIMEIADIFVVNKADREGADRLVSAVEANLALQAYGADEWRPPIVKTIATTGQGVPELVDAIWRFRERSKNNEATRRRTRSEYRLRELVSQRFMDHLERDVLAADELSGLVDRIAAREIDPYTAAATLLRRAGVNAVNVHDNASGRNGH
;
A
#
# COMPACT_ATOMS: atom_id res chain seq x y z
N MET A 1 -14.63 12.45 -19.48
CA MET A 1 -15.10 11.18 -18.86
C MET A 1 -14.96 11.27 -17.34
N LEU A 2 -15.50 10.32 -16.56
CA LEU A 2 -15.36 10.36 -15.08
C LEU A 2 -13.88 10.31 -14.65
N ALA A 3 -13.08 9.46 -15.29
CA ALA A 3 -11.64 9.35 -15.06
C ALA A 3 -10.91 10.68 -15.22
N ASP A 4 -11.18 11.44 -16.29
CA ASP A 4 -10.52 12.74 -16.53
C ASP A 4 -10.80 13.74 -15.40
N ARG A 5 -12.03 13.74 -14.87
CA ARG A 5 -12.41 14.61 -13.75
C ARG A 5 -11.77 14.17 -12.44
N VAL A 6 -11.64 12.86 -12.22
CA VAL A 6 -10.87 12.33 -11.08
C VAL A 6 -9.41 12.78 -11.18
N LEU A 7 -8.78 12.63 -12.35
CA LEU A 7 -7.40 13.06 -12.59
C LEU A 7 -7.19 14.58 -12.48
N ALA A 8 -8.26 15.35 -12.67
CA ALA A 8 -8.28 16.80 -12.45
C ALA A 8 -8.53 17.20 -10.99
N GLY A 9 -8.70 16.24 -10.07
CA GLY A 9 -8.92 16.51 -8.65
C GLY A 9 -10.34 16.95 -8.28
N ASP A 10 -11.33 16.74 -9.15
CA ASP A 10 -12.72 17.19 -8.92
C ASP A 10 -13.36 16.43 -7.73
N PRO A 11 -13.74 17.11 -6.63
CA PRO A 11 -14.29 16.45 -5.44
C PRO A 11 -15.56 15.66 -5.69
N ARG A 12 -16.44 16.13 -6.60
CA ARG A 12 -17.67 15.42 -6.94
C ARG A 12 -17.38 14.18 -7.78
N ALA A 13 -16.36 14.25 -8.63
CA ALA A 13 -15.92 13.10 -9.40
C ALA A 13 -15.26 12.04 -8.51
N MET A 14 -14.43 12.44 -7.56
CA MET A 14 -13.85 11.53 -6.54
C MET A 14 -14.94 10.86 -5.72
N ALA A 15 -15.91 11.62 -5.18
CA ALA A 15 -17.02 11.06 -4.41
C ALA A 15 -17.85 10.06 -5.24
N ARG A 16 -18.16 10.39 -6.50
CA ARG A 16 -18.88 9.49 -7.40
C ARG A 16 -18.07 8.24 -7.75
N ALA A 17 -16.77 8.37 -7.97
CA ALA A 17 -15.87 7.25 -8.23
C ALA A 17 -15.85 6.28 -7.04
N ILE A 18 -15.71 6.81 -5.82
CA ILE A 18 -15.73 5.99 -4.60
C ILE A 18 -17.09 5.32 -4.43
N SER A 19 -18.20 6.00 -4.71
CA SER A 19 -19.53 5.35 -4.68
C SER A 19 -19.65 4.20 -5.69
N LEU A 20 -19.15 4.34 -6.92
CA LEU A 20 -19.15 3.23 -7.89
C LEU A 20 -18.34 2.02 -7.41
N ILE A 21 -17.24 2.26 -6.70
CA ILE A 21 -16.41 1.21 -6.09
C ILE A 21 -17.17 0.54 -4.93
N GLU A 22 -17.79 1.34 -4.06
CA GLU A 22 -18.57 0.86 -2.92
C GLU A 22 -19.84 0.09 -3.34
N ASP A 23 -20.41 0.44 -4.50
CA ASP A 23 -21.58 -0.23 -5.09
C ASP A 23 -21.21 -1.47 -5.91
N GLU A 24 -19.91 -1.82 -5.99
CA GLU A 24 -19.36 -2.86 -6.88
C GLU A 24 -19.83 -2.73 -8.34
N ASP A 25 -20.09 -1.50 -8.80
CA ASP A 25 -20.55 -1.25 -10.17
C ASP A 25 -19.49 -1.77 -11.15
N PRO A 26 -19.83 -2.56 -12.19
CA PRO A 26 -18.87 -3.06 -13.16
C PRO A 26 -17.98 -1.98 -13.80
N LYS A 27 -18.48 -0.75 -13.90
CA LYS A 27 -17.73 0.42 -14.41
C LYS A 27 -16.58 0.84 -13.50
N SER A 28 -16.59 0.46 -12.22
CA SER A 28 -15.49 0.73 -11.29
C SER A 28 -14.18 0.13 -11.76
N ALA A 29 -14.19 -1.08 -12.33
CA ALA A 29 -12.99 -1.74 -12.84
C ALA A 29 -12.36 -0.96 -14.02
N ASP A 30 -13.19 -0.46 -14.94
CA ASP A 30 -12.70 0.34 -16.07
C ASP A 30 -12.20 1.72 -15.62
N LEU A 31 -12.86 2.32 -14.63
CA LEU A 31 -12.38 3.54 -14.01
C LEU A 31 -11.00 3.33 -13.37
N VAL A 32 -10.83 2.29 -12.53
CA VAL A 32 -9.56 1.97 -11.87
C VAL A 32 -8.47 1.72 -12.92
N ARG A 33 -8.75 0.94 -13.97
CA ARG A 33 -7.81 0.73 -15.09
C ARG A 33 -7.37 2.04 -15.74
N ALA A 34 -8.29 2.97 -15.96
CA ALA A 34 -8.00 4.25 -16.60
C ALA A 34 -7.12 5.17 -15.73
N ILE A 35 -7.31 5.16 -14.41
CA ILE A 35 -6.56 6.04 -13.49
C ILE A 35 -5.25 5.43 -13.00
N PHE A 36 -5.11 4.10 -13.01
CA PHE A 36 -3.96 3.37 -12.45
C PHE A 36 -2.58 3.85 -12.95
N PRO A 37 -2.37 4.22 -14.23
CA PRO A 37 -1.07 4.75 -14.67
C PRO A 37 -0.63 6.05 -13.98
N ARG A 38 -1.53 6.72 -13.25
CA ARG A 38 -1.30 8.00 -12.57
C ARG A 38 -1.20 7.86 -11.04
N THR A 39 -1.22 6.65 -10.51
CA THR A 39 -1.11 6.35 -9.06
C THR A 39 0.31 5.93 -8.66
N GLY A 40 0.49 5.53 -7.40
CA GLY A 40 1.73 5.10 -6.78
C GLY A 40 2.55 6.23 -6.14
N ARG A 41 1.93 7.39 -5.87
CA ARG A 41 2.61 8.60 -5.37
C ARG A 41 2.22 8.96 -3.94
N ALA A 42 0.94 8.82 -3.61
CA ALA A 42 0.44 9.11 -2.28
C ALA A 42 1.04 8.18 -1.22
N TYR A 43 1.32 8.71 -0.03
CA TYR A 43 1.70 7.92 1.13
C TYR A 43 0.46 7.48 1.92
N LEU A 44 0.27 6.18 2.12
CA LEU A 44 -0.89 5.59 2.79
C LEU A 44 -0.62 5.34 4.28
N ILE A 45 -1.47 5.91 5.14
CA ILE A 45 -1.48 5.68 6.59
C ILE A 45 -2.73 4.89 6.95
N GLY A 46 -2.58 3.68 7.46
CA GLY A 46 -3.67 2.92 8.04
C GLY A 46 -3.80 3.24 9.54
N VAL A 47 -5.01 3.52 10.02
CA VAL A 47 -5.32 3.75 11.44
C VAL A 47 -6.41 2.78 11.88
N THR A 48 -6.09 1.93 12.85
CA THR A 48 -7.01 0.89 13.37
C THR A 48 -6.99 0.83 14.88
N GLY A 49 -7.87 0.02 15.48
CA GLY A 49 -7.98 -0.13 16.92
C GLY A 49 -9.42 -0.28 17.39
N PRO A 50 -9.65 -0.67 18.65
CA PRO A 50 -10.98 -1.01 19.14
C PRO A 50 -11.99 0.15 18.99
N PRO A 51 -13.29 -0.15 18.91
CA PRO A 51 -14.34 0.86 18.98
C PRO A 51 -14.18 1.75 20.22
N GLY A 52 -14.44 3.05 20.08
CA GLY A 52 -14.31 3.99 21.19
C GLY A 52 -12.88 4.38 21.58
N ALA A 53 -11.83 3.86 20.92
CA ALA A 53 -10.43 4.27 21.13
C ALA A 53 -10.15 5.75 20.78
N GLY A 54 -11.09 6.45 20.13
CA GLY A 54 -10.96 7.85 19.75
C GLY A 54 -10.20 8.06 18.43
N LYS A 55 -10.23 7.06 17.54
CA LYS A 55 -9.54 7.05 16.24
C LYS A 55 -9.94 8.23 15.35
N SER A 56 -11.22 8.48 15.10
CA SER A 56 -11.60 9.65 14.29
C SER A 56 -11.19 10.99 14.86
N THR A 57 -11.25 11.16 16.18
CA THR A 57 -10.74 12.38 16.80
C THR A 57 -9.22 12.48 16.61
N LEU A 58 -8.50 11.36 16.70
CA LEU A 58 -7.07 11.31 16.43
C LEU A 58 -6.75 11.63 14.96
N VAL A 59 -7.49 11.04 14.02
CA VAL A 59 -7.36 11.30 12.57
C VAL A 59 -7.63 12.77 12.26
N ASP A 60 -8.67 13.37 12.84
CA ASP A 60 -8.98 14.80 12.69
C ASP A 60 -7.80 15.69 13.12
N ARG A 61 -7.18 15.39 14.27
CA ARG A 61 -5.97 16.11 14.72
C ARG A 61 -4.76 15.81 13.85
N LEU A 62 -4.60 14.57 13.40
CA LEU A 62 -3.50 14.13 12.55
C LEU A 62 -3.53 14.88 11.21
N VAL A 63 -4.71 15.01 10.59
CA VAL A 63 -4.91 15.82 9.37
C VAL A 63 -4.53 17.27 9.64
N ALA A 64 -5.02 17.87 10.73
CA ALA A 64 -4.72 19.26 11.08
C ALA A 64 -3.20 19.50 11.24
N GLU A 65 -2.51 18.57 11.90
CA GLU A 65 -1.07 18.65 12.14
C GLU A 65 -0.26 18.46 10.86
N ILE A 66 -0.62 17.48 10.02
CA ILE A 66 0.01 17.26 8.71
C ILE A 66 -0.16 18.49 7.81
N ARG A 67 -1.35 19.10 7.78
CA ARG A 67 -1.64 20.30 6.96
C ARG A 67 -0.85 21.53 7.38
N ARG A 68 -0.34 21.58 8.61
CA ARG A 68 0.57 22.65 9.08
C ARG A 68 2.02 22.44 8.64
N ARG A 69 2.37 21.24 8.19
CA ARG A 69 3.75 20.88 7.81
C ARG A 69 3.96 21.13 6.32
N PRO A 70 5.17 21.50 5.89
CA PRO A 70 5.49 21.65 4.48
C PRO A 70 5.42 20.30 3.76
N VAL A 71 5.22 20.33 2.43
CA VAL A 71 5.31 19.11 1.61
C VAL A 71 6.68 18.47 1.77
N LEU A 72 6.68 17.18 2.13
CA LEU A 72 7.88 16.36 2.07
C LEU A 72 8.31 16.24 0.61
N ASP A 73 9.47 16.80 0.27
CA ASP A 73 9.97 16.76 -1.11
C ASP A 73 10.21 15.31 -1.54
N THR A 74 9.35 14.83 -2.44
CA THR A 74 9.36 13.48 -3.00
C THR A 74 10.32 13.34 -4.18
N ARG A 75 10.95 14.44 -4.63
CA ARG A 75 11.65 14.48 -5.93
C ARG A 75 13.17 14.34 -5.85
N GLU A 76 13.82 14.70 -4.74
CA GLU A 76 15.28 14.74 -4.69
C GLU A 76 15.96 13.38 -4.44
N ALA A 77 15.28 12.41 -3.83
CA ALA A 77 15.91 11.13 -3.46
C ALA A 77 16.18 10.21 -4.68
N SER A 78 15.36 10.26 -5.73
CA SER A 78 15.58 9.45 -6.95
C SER A 78 16.62 10.05 -7.91
N ALA A 79 16.82 11.38 -7.89
CA ALA A 79 17.75 12.05 -8.79
C ALA A 79 19.22 11.90 -8.36
N ARG A 80 19.50 11.77 -7.06
CA ARG A 80 20.88 11.63 -6.55
C ARG A 80 21.45 10.22 -6.76
N GLY A 81 20.62 9.18 -6.70
CA GLY A 81 21.06 7.78 -6.88
C GLY A 81 21.38 7.36 -8.33
N SER A 82 20.96 8.15 -9.32
CA SER A 82 21.25 7.92 -10.74
C SER A 82 22.50 8.66 -11.23
N SER A 83 22.90 9.76 -10.58
CA SER A 83 24.09 10.53 -10.97
C SER A 83 25.43 10.00 -10.42
N GLU A 84 25.42 9.21 -9.33
CA GLU A 84 26.65 8.68 -8.74
C GLU A 84 27.15 7.36 -9.36
N ARG A 85 26.36 6.72 -10.24
CA ARG A 85 26.72 5.44 -10.87
C ARG A 85 27.44 5.54 -12.23
N GLU A 86 27.60 6.74 -12.81
CA GLU A 86 28.25 6.92 -14.12
C GLU A 86 29.68 7.50 -14.06
N GLY A 87 30.30 7.57 -12.88
CA GLY A 87 31.54 8.32 -12.68
C GLY A 87 32.84 7.55 -12.39
N ARG A 88 32.91 6.22 -12.49
CA ARG A 88 34.16 5.48 -12.19
C ARG A 88 34.50 4.43 -13.26
N GLY A 89 35.27 4.85 -14.25
CA GLY A 89 36.00 3.95 -15.15
C GLY A 89 37.18 3.25 -14.46
N PRO A 90 37.68 2.12 -15.00
CA PRO A 90 38.68 1.30 -14.32
C PRO A 90 40.09 1.87 -14.51
N GLN A 91 40.81 2.12 -13.42
CA GLN A 91 42.26 2.35 -13.46
C GLN A 91 43.00 1.05 -13.13
N ARG A 92 44.00 0.73 -13.95
CA ARG A 92 44.94 -0.40 -13.84
C ARG A 92 46.22 0.03 -13.11
N GLY A 93 46.84 -0.95 -12.43
CA GLY A 93 48.23 -0.93 -11.92
C GLY A 93 48.35 -0.42 -10.48
N SER A 94 49.18 -0.96 -9.58
CA SER A 94 50.33 -1.86 -9.70
C SER A 94 50.71 -2.43 -8.32
N ARG A 95 51.30 -3.63 -8.35
CA ARG A 95 52.16 -4.34 -7.38
C ARG A 95 52.74 -3.55 -6.19
N ASP A 96 52.69 -4.14 -4.99
CA ASP A 96 53.83 -4.77 -4.25
C ASP A 96 53.57 -4.80 -2.72
N GLY A 97 54.03 -5.87 -2.04
CA GLY A 97 54.36 -5.84 -0.61
C GLY A 97 53.61 -6.81 0.32
N VAL A 98 54.26 -7.95 0.61
CA VAL A 98 53.93 -8.96 1.65
C VAL A 98 54.54 -8.51 3.01
N PRO A 99 54.02 -8.96 4.18
CA PRO A 99 54.63 -10.07 4.96
C PRO A 99 53.58 -11.10 5.48
N GLU A 100 53.75 -12.43 5.34
CA GLU A 100 54.34 -13.42 6.29
C GLU A 100 53.92 -13.25 7.76
N ALA A 101 53.53 -14.24 8.59
CA ALA A 101 53.44 -15.72 8.60
C ALA A 101 52.36 -16.09 9.68
N SER A 102 51.76 -17.28 9.84
CA SER A 102 52.38 -18.57 10.22
C SER A 102 51.38 -19.74 10.17
N GLU A 103 51.85 -20.87 9.62
CA GLU A 103 51.69 -22.30 10.01
C GLU A 103 50.41 -22.83 10.69
N ALA A 104 49.78 -23.87 10.10
CA ALA A 104 49.94 -25.27 10.54
C ALA A 104 49.10 -26.26 9.70
N SER A 105 49.76 -27.34 9.27
CA SER A 105 49.32 -28.74 8.99
C SER A 105 47.84 -29.05 8.66
N GLY A 106 47.48 -29.89 7.70
CA GLY A 106 48.23 -30.78 6.81
C GLY A 106 47.28 -31.81 6.15
N GLY A 107 47.80 -32.56 5.18
CA GLY A 107 47.27 -33.90 4.83
C GLY A 107 46.44 -34.03 3.55
N GLY A 108 47.09 -34.51 2.49
CA GLY A 108 46.55 -35.59 1.65
C GLY A 108 45.78 -35.23 0.36
N ALA A 109 46.49 -35.24 -0.77
CA ALA A 109 45.92 -35.58 -2.08
C ALA A 109 46.01 -37.11 -2.30
N PRO A 110 45.30 -37.71 -3.28
CA PRO A 110 45.78 -37.65 -4.67
C PRO A 110 44.70 -37.48 -5.75
N ARG A 111 45.20 -37.11 -6.95
CA ARG A 111 44.53 -37.02 -8.26
C ARG A 111 44.29 -38.39 -8.90
N ALA A 112 43.33 -38.46 -9.84
CA ALA A 112 43.37 -39.09 -11.18
C ALA A 112 41.91 -39.20 -11.69
N LEU A 113 41.50 -38.53 -12.79
CA LEU A 113 41.65 -38.82 -14.23
C LEU A 113 40.40 -39.51 -14.81
N GLU A 114 39.96 -38.95 -15.95
CA GLU A 114 39.32 -39.60 -17.11
C GLU A 114 37.91 -40.22 -16.95
N ASP A 115 36.89 -39.61 -17.56
CA ASP A 115 36.46 -39.97 -18.92
C ASP A 115 35.21 -39.19 -19.38
N ALA A 116 35.22 -38.78 -20.65
CA ALA A 116 34.07 -38.27 -21.40
C ALA A 116 33.42 -39.41 -22.21
N PRO A 117 32.14 -39.28 -22.59
CA PRO A 117 31.82 -39.08 -24.02
C PRO A 117 30.80 -37.93 -24.22
N SER A 118 31.05 -36.98 -25.13
CA SER A 118 30.58 -36.92 -26.53
C SER A 118 29.03 -37.01 -26.68
N ALA A 119 28.34 -35.89 -26.95
CA ALA A 119 28.16 -35.17 -28.22
C ALA A 119 26.90 -35.60 -29.01
N SER A 120 25.91 -34.70 -29.06
CA SER A 120 25.06 -34.38 -30.22
C SER A 120 24.29 -33.10 -29.83
N GLY A 121 24.59 -31.93 -30.42
CA GLY A 121 24.06 -31.47 -31.71
C GLY A 121 22.62 -31.01 -31.50
N VAL A 122 22.25 -29.72 -31.57
CA VAL A 122 21.98 -28.92 -32.79
C VAL A 122 21.46 -27.56 -32.24
N GLU A 123 22.19 -26.45 -32.40
CA GLU A 123 22.07 -25.41 -33.45
C GLU A 123 21.19 -24.20 -33.04
N GLU A 124 21.83 -23.02 -33.04
CA GLU A 124 21.21 -21.70 -32.91
C GLU A 124 20.29 -21.39 -34.10
N ALA A 125 19.11 -20.84 -33.85
CA ALA A 125 18.38 -20.08 -34.85
C ALA A 125 17.73 -18.83 -34.25
N ARG A 126 18.33 -17.68 -34.57
CA ARG A 126 17.75 -16.34 -34.44
C ARG A 126 16.60 -16.18 -35.44
N LEU A 127 15.39 -15.86 -34.97
CA LEU A 127 14.29 -15.34 -35.79
C LEU A 127 13.57 -14.24 -34.99
N ARG A 128 13.89 -12.96 -35.24
CA ARG A 128 13.23 -12.01 -36.16
C ARG A 128 11.72 -11.83 -35.90
N ARG A 129 11.40 -10.63 -35.41
CA ARG A 129 10.05 -10.02 -35.36
C ARG A 129 9.43 -9.93 -36.77
N PRO A 130 8.10 -10.07 -36.90
CA PRO A 130 7.37 -9.45 -37.99
C PRO A 130 6.79 -8.10 -37.56
N VAL A 131 7.13 -7.09 -38.36
CA VAL A 131 6.42 -5.82 -38.51
C VAL A 131 5.25 -6.10 -39.46
N LEU A 132 4.05 -5.67 -39.11
CA LEU A 132 2.94 -5.58 -40.06
C LEU A 132 2.71 -4.11 -40.40
N ASP A 133 3.07 -3.81 -41.65
CA ASP A 133 2.76 -2.60 -42.40
C ASP A 133 1.42 -2.84 -43.12
N THR A 134 0.49 -1.91 -42.98
CA THR A 134 -0.62 -1.75 -43.94
C THR A 134 -0.86 -0.25 -44.14
N ARG A 135 -0.30 0.27 -45.23
CA ARG A 135 -0.73 1.50 -45.91
C ARG A 135 -1.25 1.13 -47.28
N GLU A 136 -2.54 1.32 -47.51
CA GLU A 136 -3.16 1.92 -48.70
C GLU A 136 -4.51 2.45 -48.17
N GLY A 137 -4.82 3.75 -48.17
CA GLY A 137 -4.80 4.70 -49.26
C GLY A 137 -6.26 5.10 -49.51
N HIS A 138 -6.63 6.34 -49.24
CA HIS A 138 -7.64 7.18 -49.93
C HIS A 138 -7.90 8.47 -49.13
N SER A 139 -7.35 9.56 -49.65
CA SER A 139 -7.79 10.96 -49.50
C SER A 139 -8.30 11.39 -50.90
N PRO A 140 -9.17 12.42 -51.09
CA PRO A 140 -8.93 13.76 -50.54
C PRO A 140 -10.16 14.65 -50.22
N SER A 141 -9.86 15.73 -49.48
CA SER A 141 -10.33 17.14 -49.59
C SER A 141 -10.60 17.71 -48.18
N ALA A 142 -9.68 18.46 -47.56
CA ALA A 142 -9.17 19.82 -47.81
C ALA A 142 -10.15 20.94 -47.41
N SER A 143 -9.85 21.66 -46.31
CA SER A 143 -9.68 23.14 -46.28
C SER A 143 -9.57 23.72 -44.86
N GLY A 144 -8.55 24.59 -44.65
CA GLY A 144 -8.49 25.66 -43.61
C GLY A 144 -7.71 25.27 -42.35
N VAL A 145 -6.40 25.50 -42.21
CA VAL A 145 -5.64 26.77 -42.07
C VAL A 145 -6.15 27.66 -40.92
N GLU A 146 -5.43 27.70 -39.80
CA GLU A 146 -4.91 28.95 -39.22
C GLU A 146 -3.79 28.69 -38.18
N GLU A 147 -2.63 29.29 -38.42
CA GLU A 147 -1.50 29.41 -37.51
C GLU A 147 -1.75 30.53 -36.48
N ALA A 148 -1.29 30.35 -35.24
CA ALA A 148 -0.98 31.48 -34.37
C ALA A 148 0.33 31.21 -33.61
N ARG A 149 1.40 31.83 -34.11
CA ARG A 149 2.70 31.99 -33.46
C ARG A 149 2.77 33.34 -32.73
N LEU A 150 3.64 33.38 -31.71
CA LEU A 150 4.24 34.54 -31.02
C LEU A 150 3.36 35.14 -29.89
N ARG A 151 3.87 35.46 -28.68
CA ARG A 151 5.11 36.17 -28.35
C ARG A 151 5.64 35.82 -26.94
N ARG A 152 6.98 35.73 -26.82
CA ARG A 152 7.74 35.98 -25.58
C ARG A 152 8.15 37.46 -25.53
N PRO A 153 8.27 38.09 -24.36
CA PRO A 153 9.27 39.13 -24.09
C PRO A 153 10.31 38.56 -23.09
N VAL A 154 11.60 38.43 -23.42
CA VAL A 154 12.68 39.43 -23.50
C VAL A 154 12.86 40.24 -22.22
N LEU A 155 14.05 40.03 -21.63
CA LEU A 155 14.60 40.64 -20.42
C LEU A 155 14.73 42.17 -20.53
N ASP A 156 14.45 42.86 -19.44
CA ASP A 156 14.95 44.22 -19.20
C ASP A 156 16.12 44.15 -18.19
N THR A 157 17.21 44.81 -18.55
CA THR A 157 18.46 44.92 -17.81
C THR A 157 18.59 46.35 -17.31
N ARG A 158 18.42 46.60 -16.01
CA ARG A 158 19.01 47.77 -15.34
C ARG A 158 19.48 47.48 -13.92
N GLU A 159 20.58 48.16 -13.62
CA GLU A 159 21.57 47.98 -12.57
C GLU A 159 21.10 48.24 -11.13
N GLY A 160 21.79 47.54 -10.20
CA GLY A 160 22.35 48.17 -9.00
C GLY A 160 21.48 48.11 -7.74
N HIS A 161 21.86 47.24 -6.80
CA HIS A 161 22.17 47.54 -5.39
C HIS A 161 22.41 46.21 -4.66
N SER A 162 23.66 45.97 -4.24
CA SER A 162 23.97 44.93 -3.24
C SER A 162 23.51 45.40 -1.87
N PRO A 163 22.92 44.51 -1.07
CA PRO A 163 23.42 44.35 0.28
C PRO A 163 23.74 42.87 0.57
N SER A 164 24.92 42.70 1.16
CA SER A 164 25.36 41.53 1.89
C SER A 164 24.39 41.15 3.02
N ALA A 165 23.92 39.90 3.05
CA ALA A 165 23.80 39.09 4.27
C ALA A 165 23.25 37.70 3.89
N SER A 166 23.78 36.68 4.57
CA SER A 166 23.41 35.27 4.53
C SER A 166 21.89 35.02 4.47
N GLY A 167 21.42 34.56 3.32
CA GLY A 167 20.11 33.94 3.15
C GLY A 167 20.29 32.67 2.34
N VAL A 168 20.12 31.51 2.98
CA VAL A 168 19.95 30.25 2.27
C VAL A 168 18.71 30.42 1.39
N GLY A 169 18.91 30.45 0.07
CA GLY A 169 17.85 30.67 -0.90
C GLY A 169 16.76 29.63 -0.73
N VAL A 170 15.61 30.07 -0.22
CA VAL A 170 14.39 29.29 -0.20
C VAL A 170 13.91 29.20 -1.65
N GLY A 171 14.05 28.02 -2.25
CA GLY A 171 13.52 27.74 -3.59
C GLY A 171 11.99 27.95 -3.65
N PRO A 172 11.39 28.05 -4.86
CA PRO A 172 9.99 28.45 -5.09
C PRO A 172 8.92 27.43 -4.62
N HIS A 173 9.22 26.56 -3.65
CA HIS A 173 8.35 25.48 -3.18
C HIS A 173 8.11 25.45 -1.66
N ALA A 174 8.59 26.44 -0.90
CA ALA A 174 8.49 26.43 0.57
C ALA A 174 7.08 26.63 1.14
N ASP A 175 6.10 27.06 0.33
CA ASP A 175 4.72 27.33 0.78
C ASP A 175 3.70 26.25 0.41
N LYS A 176 4.12 25.17 -0.28
CA LYS A 176 3.18 24.11 -0.65
C LYS A 176 2.87 23.24 0.58
N LYS A 177 1.59 23.18 0.96
CA LYS A 177 1.05 22.29 2.00
C LYS A 177 0.60 20.96 1.38
N MET A 178 0.62 19.87 2.16
CA MET A 178 0.29 18.52 1.68
C MET A 178 -1.21 18.34 1.45
N SER A 179 -1.64 17.88 0.28
CA SER A 179 -3.05 17.53 0.04
C SER A 179 -3.38 16.18 0.68
N VAL A 180 -4.46 16.10 1.46
CA VAL A 180 -4.81 14.92 2.28
C VAL A 180 -6.15 14.33 1.85
N GLY A 181 -6.19 13.01 1.70
CA GLY A 181 -7.40 12.22 1.56
C GLY A 181 -7.68 11.40 2.83
N VAL A 182 -8.93 11.24 3.23
CA VAL A 182 -9.33 10.37 4.33
C VAL A 182 -10.44 9.44 3.86
N ILE A 183 -10.25 8.14 4.06
CA ILE A 183 -11.25 7.10 3.83
C ILE A 183 -11.61 6.50 5.19
N ALA A 184 -12.82 6.74 5.66
CA ALA A 184 -13.32 6.18 6.91
C ALA A 184 -14.18 4.94 6.61
N VAL A 185 -13.68 3.76 6.97
CA VAL A 185 -14.36 2.48 6.75
C VAL A 185 -15.18 2.15 7.99
N ASP A 186 -16.49 2.38 7.89
CA ASP A 186 -17.46 2.19 8.97
C ASP A 186 -18.30 0.91 8.76
N PRO A 187 -18.91 0.36 9.84
CA PRO A 187 -19.93 -0.67 9.70
C PRO A 187 -21.11 -0.14 8.88
N THR A 188 -21.87 -1.08 8.32
CA THR A 188 -23.07 -0.77 7.55
C THR A 188 -24.21 -0.35 8.46
N SER A 189 -24.84 0.77 8.13
CA SER A 189 -26.05 1.26 8.77
C SER A 189 -27.21 0.32 8.49
N PRO A 190 -27.86 -0.26 9.52
CA PRO A 190 -29.03 -1.10 9.33
C PRO A 190 -30.24 -0.33 8.77
N PHE A 191 -30.21 1.01 8.78
CA PHE A 191 -31.31 1.85 8.32
C PHE A 191 -31.12 2.41 6.92
N SER A 192 -29.89 2.76 6.54
CA SER A 192 -29.59 3.44 5.27
C SER A 192 -28.76 2.60 4.30
N GLY A 193 -28.19 1.48 4.74
CA GLY A 193 -27.25 0.67 3.95
C GLY A 193 -25.88 1.34 3.68
N GLY A 194 -25.70 2.61 4.07
CA GLY A 194 -24.43 3.34 4.02
C GLY A 194 -23.67 3.32 5.35
N ALA A 195 -22.60 4.11 5.49
CA ALA A 195 -21.79 4.14 6.70
C ALA A 195 -22.60 4.60 7.94
N VAL A 196 -22.48 3.89 9.08
CA VAL A 196 -23.22 4.21 10.33
C VAL A 196 -22.91 5.61 10.85
N LEU A 197 -21.65 6.04 10.76
CA LEU A 197 -21.19 7.26 11.44
C LEU A 197 -21.11 8.45 10.49
N GLY A 198 -20.86 8.20 9.20
CA GLY A 198 -20.98 9.16 8.11
C GLY A 198 -20.03 10.36 8.19
N ASP A 199 -19.76 10.97 7.03
CA ASP A 199 -18.83 12.11 6.90
C ASP A 199 -19.17 13.35 7.74
N ARG A 200 -20.41 13.47 8.23
CA ARG A 200 -20.98 14.76 8.68
C ARG A 200 -20.77 15.11 10.15
N LEU A 201 -20.52 14.13 11.02
CA LEU A 201 -20.32 14.38 12.47
C LEU A 201 -18.84 14.46 12.86
N ARG A 202 -17.92 14.00 12.01
CA ARG A 202 -16.55 13.71 12.44
C ARG A 202 -15.53 14.82 12.19
N MET A 203 -15.73 15.72 11.23
CA MET A 203 -14.62 16.56 10.74
C MET A 203 -15.05 17.94 10.18
N GLN A 204 -15.96 18.64 10.85
CA GLN A 204 -16.35 20.01 10.45
C GLN A 204 -15.16 20.98 10.37
N ALA A 205 -14.10 20.74 11.15
CA ALA A 205 -12.91 21.58 11.20
C ALA A 205 -12.17 21.68 9.85
N HIS A 206 -12.30 20.66 8.99
CA HIS A 206 -11.62 20.59 7.69
C HIS A 206 -12.54 20.83 6.50
N ALA A 207 -13.84 21.06 6.73
CA ALA A 207 -14.84 21.19 5.66
C ALA A 207 -14.56 22.35 4.68
N ALA A 208 -13.79 23.35 5.11
CA ALA A 208 -13.38 24.49 4.30
C ALA A 208 -11.98 24.36 3.69
N ASP A 209 -11.21 23.31 4.00
CA ASP A 209 -9.88 23.07 3.43
C ASP A 209 -10.03 22.26 2.12
N GLU A 210 -9.89 22.93 0.97
CA GLU A 210 -10.05 22.30 -0.35
C GLU A 210 -9.00 21.21 -0.63
N ASP A 211 -7.87 21.26 0.08
CA ASP A 211 -6.84 20.22 0.00
C ASP A 211 -7.17 18.99 0.85
N VAL A 212 -8.22 19.02 1.66
CA VAL A 212 -8.68 17.89 2.46
C VAL A 212 -9.93 17.29 1.83
N PHE A 213 -9.87 16.01 1.49
CA PHE A 213 -11.04 15.27 1.02
C PHE A 213 -11.32 14.13 2.00
N ILE A 214 -12.56 14.02 2.48
CA ILE A 214 -12.96 13.00 3.44
C ILE A 214 -14.16 12.25 2.88
N ARG A 215 -14.11 10.92 2.99
CA ARG A 215 -15.21 10.05 2.57
C ARG A 215 -15.35 8.82 3.46
N SER A 216 -16.56 8.56 3.93
CA SER A 216 -16.93 7.33 4.60
C SER A 216 -17.35 6.27 3.58
N MET A 217 -16.98 5.02 3.84
CA MET A 217 -17.39 3.82 3.12
C MET A 217 -18.04 2.84 4.11
N ALA A 218 -19.02 2.06 3.65
CA ALA A 218 -19.70 1.05 4.46
C ALA A 218 -19.19 -0.36 4.16
N THR A 219 -19.22 -1.25 5.15
CA THR A 219 -18.82 -2.68 5.03
C THR A 219 -19.77 -3.56 4.19
N ARG A 220 -20.96 -3.05 3.84
CA ARG A 220 -22.15 -3.65 3.20
C ARG A 220 -22.38 -5.17 3.30
N GLY A 221 -21.94 -5.81 4.38
CA GLY A 221 -22.05 -7.27 4.56
C GLY A 221 -21.17 -8.10 3.62
N HIS A 222 -20.13 -7.50 3.03
CA HIS A 222 -19.24 -8.16 2.09
C HIS A 222 -18.17 -8.92 2.88
N LEU A 223 -18.22 -10.26 2.87
CA LEU A 223 -17.17 -11.11 3.42
C LEU A 223 -15.91 -10.97 2.53
N GLY A 224 -14.92 -10.19 2.98
CA GLY A 224 -13.59 -10.13 2.36
C GLY A 224 -13.42 -9.25 1.12
N GLY A 225 -14.41 -8.42 0.74
CA GLY A 225 -14.30 -7.48 -0.41
C GLY A 225 -13.90 -6.05 -0.03
N LEU A 226 -13.86 -5.74 1.26
CA LEU A 226 -13.70 -4.37 1.75
C LEU A 226 -12.27 -3.84 1.66
N ALA A 227 -11.27 -4.72 1.83
CA ALA A 227 -9.87 -4.37 1.63
C ALA A 227 -9.62 -3.95 0.17
N ARG A 228 -10.12 -4.73 -0.80
CA ARG A 228 -10.14 -4.34 -2.21
C ARG A 228 -10.82 -2.98 -2.44
N ALA A 229 -12.07 -2.80 -2.02
CA ALA A 229 -12.82 -1.57 -2.27
C ALA A 229 -12.11 -0.33 -1.66
N THR A 230 -11.58 -0.47 -0.45
CA THR A 230 -10.79 0.57 0.22
C THR A 230 -9.51 0.88 -0.56
N GLY A 231 -8.81 -0.15 -1.04
CA GLY A 231 -7.64 0.00 -1.88
C GLY A 231 -7.92 0.66 -3.24
N ASP A 232 -9.08 0.39 -3.87
CA ASP A 232 -9.51 1.04 -5.11
C ASP A 232 -9.87 2.51 -4.85
N ALA A 233 -10.56 2.80 -3.74
CA ALA A 233 -10.84 4.17 -3.32
C ALA A 233 -9.56 4.98 -3.03
N ALA A 234 -8.54 4.35 -2.43
CA ALA A 234 -7.23 4.98 -2.25
C ALA A 234 -6.56 5.32 -3.60
N LEU A 235 -6.68 4.45 -4.62
CA LEU A 235 -6.18 4.75 -5.97
C LEU A 235 -6.89 5.96 -6.59
N VAL A 236 -8.19 6.14 -6.34
CA VAL A 236 -8.94 7.34 -6.78
C VAL A 236 -8.33 8.62 -6.20
N LEU A 237 -8.04 8.63 -4.89
CA LEU A 237 -7.48 9.80 -4.23
C LEU A 237 -6.03 10.08 -4.65
N ASP A 238 -5.23 9.03 -4.84
CA ASP A 238 -3.85 9.14 -5.32
C ASP A 238 -3.82 9.70 -6.77
N ALA A 239 -4.65 9.14 -7.65
CA ALA A 239 -4.79 9.61 -9.02
C ALA A 239 -5.30 11.07 -9.10
N ALA A 240 -6.10 11.49 -8.14
CA ALA A 240 -6.59 12.87 -7.99
C ALA A 240 -5.53 13.84 -7.43
N GLY A 241 -4.34 13.35 -7.07
CA GLY A 241 -3.22 14.18 -6.65
C GLY A 241 -3.12 14.43 -5.15
N LYS A 242 -3.76 13.60 -4.31
CA LYS A 242 -3.51 13.64 -2.86
C LYS A 242 -2.07 13.19 -2.58
N ASP A 243 -1.35 13.94 -1.74
CA ASP A 243 0.02 13.61 -1.34
C ASP A 243 0.03 12.52 -0.25
N LEU A 244 -1.03 12.47 0.55
CA LEU A 244 -1.18 11.54 1.68
C LEU A 244 -2.63 11.08 1.77
N ILE A 245 -2.83 9.80 2.07
CA ILE A 245 -4.16 9.19 2.26
C ILE A 245 -4.18 8.49 3.60
N ILE A 246 -5.18 8.78 4.42
CA ILE A 246 -5.42 8.12 5.71
C ILE A 246 -6.62 7.19 5.54
N ILE A 247 -6.46 5.93 5.92
CA ILE A 247 -7.54 4.95 5.98
C ILE A 247 -7.82 4.67 7.45
N GLU A 248 -9.01 5.02 7.94
CA GLU A 248 -9.46 4.67 9.29
C GLU A 248 -10.43 3.50 9.20
N THR A 249 -10.25 2.47 10.03
CA THR A 249 -11.22 1.36 10.16
C THR A 249 -11.95 1.41 11.50
N VAL A 250 -13.11 0.76 11.63
CA VAL A 250 -13.88 0.69 12.89
C VAL A 250 -13.73 -0.67 13.55
N GLY A 251 -12.52 -1.02 13.97
CA GLY A 251 -12.35 -2.23 14.75
C GLY A 251 -10.97 -2.83 14.73
N VAL A 252 -10.95 -4.12 15.02
CA VAL A 252 -9.79 -4.98 15.22
C VAL A 252 -10.03 -6.38 14.64
N GLY A 253 -11.02 -6.53 13.76
CA GLY A 253 -11.34 -7.78 13.09
C GLY A 253 -10.39 -8.06 11.92
N GLN A 254 -10.63 -9.20 11.25
CA GLN A 254 -9.79 -9.64 10.14
C GLN A 254 -9.90 -8.70 8.94
N ASP A 255 -11.11 -8.25 8.59
CA ASP A 255 -11.30 -7.29 7.50
C ASP A 255 -10.56 -5.98 7.76
N GLU A 256 -10.57 -5.48 9.00
CA GLU A 256 -9.81 -4.28 9.38
C GLU A 256 -8.31 -4.52 9.31
N VAL A 257 -7.83 -5.68 9.75
CA VAL A 257 -6.42 -6.06 9.65
C VAL A 257 -5.97 -6.12 8.18
N ASP A 258 -6.78 -6.71 7.30
CA ASP A 258 -6.49 -6.85 5.89
C ASP A 258 -6.46 -5.48 5.17
N ILE A 259 -7.39 -4.58 5.48
CA ILE A 259 -7.35 -3.19 5.01
C ILE A 259 -6.03 -2.53 5.40
N ILE A 260 -5.65 -2.61 6.67
CA ILE A 260 -4.49 -1.90 7.21
C ILE A 260 -3.17 -2.45 6.67
N ARG A 261 -3.10 -3.76 6.38
CA ARG A 261 -1.94 -4.39 5.72
C ARG A 261 -1.63 -3.82 4.34
N THR A 262 -2.61 -3.18 3.69
CA THR A 262 -2.40 -2.51 2.40
C THR A 262 -1.78 -1.10 2.54
N ALA A 263 -1.63 -0.57 3.75
CA ALA A 263 -1.05 0.75 3.98
C ALA A 263 0.49 0.76 3.89
N ASP A 264 1.07 1.95 3.70
CA ASP A 264 2.53 2.11 3.77
C ASP A 264 3.03 2.02 5.21
N VAL A 265 2.26 2.60 6.15
CA VAL A 265 2.45 2.54 7.60
C VAL A 265 1.13 2.22 8.32
N SER A 266 1.21 1.36 9.31
CA SER A 266 0.07 0.95 10.14
C SER A 266 0.17 1.52 11.55
N VAL A 267 -0.85 2.28 11.96
CA VAL A 267 -0.99 2.88 13.29
C VAL A 267 -2.11 2.17 14.05
N VAL A 268 -1.75 1.51 15.15
CA VAL A 268 -2.72 0.82 16.02
C VAL A 268 -3.01 1.67 17.25
N THR A 269 -4.25 2.12 17.39
CA THR A 269 -4.71 2.99 18.47
C THR A 269 -5.40 2.19 19.56
N LEU A 270 -4.79 2.14 20.74
CA LEU A 270 -5.30 1.52 21.96
C LEU A 270 -5.78 2.60 22.94
N VAL A 271 -6.58 2.20 23.92
CA VAL A 271 -7.15 3.08 24.94
C VAL A 271 -7.16 2.35 26.29
N PRO A 272 -6.83 3.03 27.41
CA PRO A 272 -6.87 2.41 28.73
C PRO A 272 -8.29 2.25 29.29
N GLY A 273 -8.46 1.20 30.08
CA GLY A 273 -9.65 0.92 30.89
C GLY A 273 -10.81 0.25 30.17
N THR A 274 -10.67 -0.19 28.91
CA THR A 274 -11.80 -0.77 28.15
C THR A 274 -11.90 -2.29 28.24
N GLY A 275 -10.93 -2.99 28.84
CA GLY A 275 -10.89 -4.46 28.90
C GLY A 275 -10.59 -5.14 27.55
N ASP A 276 -10.93 -4.48 26.44
CA ASP A 276 -10.58 -4.83 25.06
C ASP A 276 -9.08 -4.74 24.75
N GLU A 277 -8.28 -4.09 25.61
CA GLU A 277 -6.82 -3.98 25.45
C GLU A 277 -6.17 -5.36 25.28
N VAL A 278 -6.58 -6.33 26.09
CA VAL A 278 -6.01 -7.69 26.08
C VAL A 278 -6.48 -8.49 24.87
N GLN A 279 -7.61 -8.14 24.24
CA GLN A 279 -8.09 -8.77 23.00
C GLN A 279 -7.52 -8.09 21.76
N ALA A 280 -7.37 -6.77 21.75
CA ALA A 280 -6.69 -6.03 20.69
C ALA A 280 -5.21 -6.40 20.58
N LEU A 281 -4.61 -6.90 21.66
CA LEU A 281 -3.25 -7.47 21.67
C LEU A 281 -3.19 -8.93 21.18
N LYS A 282 -4.31 -9.62 20.95
CA LYS A 282 -4.33 -11.03 20.51
C LYS A 282 -4.27 -11.14 18.97
N ALA A 283 -3.36 -12.01 18.52
CA ALA A 283 -3.18 -12.59 17.18
C ALA A 283 -3.48 -11.67 15.97
N GLY A 284 -2.42 -11.15 15.35
CA GLY A 284 -2.46 -10.42 14.09
C GLY A 284 -2.30 -8.90 14.20
N ILE A 285 -2.81 -8.25 15.25
CA ILE A 285 -2.75 -6.77 15.39
C ILE A 285 -1.38 -6.29 15.84
N MET A 286 -0.78 -7.01 16.78
CA MET A 286 0.59 -6.72 17.24
C MET A 286 1.61 -6.84 16.10
N GLU A 287 1.33 -7.73 15.15
CA GLU A 287 2.21 -8.05 14.02
C GLU A 287 2.10 -7.02 12.88
N ILE A 288 0.96 -6.34 12.74
CA ILE A 288 0.78 -5.35 11.68
C ILE A 288 1.17 -3.94 12.10
N ALA A 289 1.32 -3.66 13.40
CA ALA A 289 1.56 -2.32 13.89
C ALA A 289 3.00 -1.87 13.57
N ASP A 290 3.13 -0.83 12.75
CA ASP A 290 4.40 -0.11 12.62
C ASP A 290 4.54 0.92 13.76
N ILE A 291 3.42 1.44 14.29
CA ILE A 291 3.38 2.39 15.40
C ILE A 291 2.18 2.07 16.29
N PHE A 292 2.38 2.07 17.61
CA PHE A 292 1.29 2.02 18.59
C PHE A 292 0.97 3.42 19.10
N VAL A 293 -0.32 3.68 19.27
CA VAL A 293 -0.82 4.88 19.93
C VAL A 293 -1.61 4.47 21.16
N VAL A 294 -1.26 4.98 22.33
CA VAL A 294 -2.10 4.91 23.53
C VAL A 294 -2.83 6.24 23.66
N ASN A 295 -4.07 6.28 23.17
CA ASN A 295 -4.91 7.47 23.19
C ASN A 295 -5.68 7.58 24.51
N LYS A 296 -6.16 8.79 24.82
CA LYS A 296 -6.75 9.16 26.11
C LYS A 296 -5.76 8.91 27.25
N ALA A 297 -4.51 9.29 27.02
CA ALA A 297 -3.41 9.11 27.97
C ALA A 297 -3.57 9.91 29.28
N ASP A 298 -4.55 10.81 29.34
CA ASP A 298 -5.03 11.48 30.55
C ASP A 298 -5.76 10.54 31.53
N ARG A 299 -6.20 9.37 31.07
CA ARG A 299 -6.96 8.41 31.90
C ARG A 299 -6.03 7.54 32.74
N GLU A 300 -6.55 7.13 33.90
CA GLU A 300 -5.90 6.12 34.73
C GLU A 300 -5.69 4.82 33.92
N GLY A 301 -4.53 4.19 34.09
CA GLY A 301 -4.18 2.95 33.40
C GLY A 301 -3.39 3.16 32.11
N ALA A 302 -3.24 4.39 31.60
CA ALA A 302 -2.45 4.66 30.39
C ALA A 302 -1.01 4.11 30.47
N ASP A 303 -0.30 4.38 31.57
CA ASP A 303 1.09 3.88 31.74
C ASP A 303 1.15 2.36 31.95
N ARG A 304 0.10 1.75 32.52
CA ARG A 304 0.00 0.29 32.64
C ARG A 304 -0.17 -0.34 31.25
N LEU A 305 -1.01 0.24 30.40
CA LEU A 305 -1.19 -0.20 29.01
C LEU A 305 0.10 -0.03 28.19
N VAL A 306 0.80 1.10 28.32
CA VAL A 306 2.12 1.27 27.68
C VAL A 306 3.07 0.15 28.11
N SER A 307 3.15 -0.12 29.42
CA SER A 307 4.01 -1.18 29.96
C SER A 307 3.62 -2.57 29.44
N ALA A 308 2.32 -2.84 29.27
CA ALA A 308 1.82 -4.09 28.71
C ALA A 308 2.19 -4.26 27.23
N VAL A 309 2.07 -3.20 26.43
CA VAL A 309 2.49 -3.21 25.02
C VAL A 309 4.01 -3.40 24.92
N GLU A 310 4.79 -2.68 25.73
CA GLU A 310 6.26 -2.84 25.83
C GLU A 310 6.65 -4.29 26.16
N ALA A 311 6.00 -4.90 27.15
CA ALA A 311 6.26 -6.27 27.55
C ALA A 311 5.97 -7.26 26.41
N ASN A 312 4.90 -7.07 25.64
CA ASN A 312 4.61 -7.91 24.48
C ASN A 312 5.63 -7.71 23.36
N LEU A 313 6.03 -6.46 23.09
CA LEU A 313 7.08 -6.17 22.10
C LEU A 313 8.43 -6.77 22.52
N ALA A 314 8.72 -6.87 23.82
CA ALA A 314 9.94 -7.50 24.32
C ALA A 314 9.98 -9.03 24.10
N LEU A 315 8.81 -9.67 23.91
CA LEU A 315 8.74 -11.09 23.54
C LEU A 315 9.12 -11.35 22.08
N GLN A 316 9.08 -10.31 21.24
CA GLN A 316 9.54 -10.37 19.86
C GLN A 316 11.03 -10.03 19.81
N ALA A 317 11.81 -10.85 19.11
CA ALA A 317 13.24 -10.64 18.94
C ALA A 317 13.47 -9.61 17.81
N TYR A 318 13.54 -8.34 18.18
CA TYR A 318 13.96 -7.28 17.26
C TYR A 318 15.48 -7.27 17.12
N GLY A 319 15.99 -7.38 15.89
CA GLY A 319 17.41 -7.17 15.61
C GLY A 319 17.86 -5.73 15.92
N ALA A 320 19.16 -5.51 16.08
CA ALA A 320 19.72 -4.18 16.40
C ALA A 320 19.34 -3.09 15.37
N ASP A 321 19.10 -3.49 14.12
CA ASP A 321 18.68 -2.63 13.01
C ASP A 321 17.19 -2.77 12.66
N GLU A 322 16.44 -3.58 13.39
CA GLU A 322 15.03 -3.82 13.09
C GLU A 322 14.14 -2.68 13.62
N TRP A 323 13.08 -2.37 12.88
CA TRP A 323 12.12 -1.36 13.34
C TRP A 323 11.29 -1.93 14.49
N ARG A 324 11.61 -1.52 15.71
CA ARG A 324 10.76 -1.76 16.87
C ARG A 324 9.64 -0.69 16.90
N PRO A 325 8.36 -1.08 16.81
CA PRO A 325 7.25 -0.13 16.80
C PRO A 325 7.28 0.79 18.04
N PRO A 326 7.33 2.11 17.86
CA PRO A 326 7.27 3.04 18.98
C PRO A 326 5.84 3.10 19.54
N ILE A 327 5.73 3.40 20.84
CA ILE A 327 4.47 3.64 21.52
C ILE A 327 4.35 5.14 21.80
N VAL A 328 3.35 5.80 21.20
CA VAL A 328 3.09 7.23 21.35
C VAL A 328 1.85 7.45 22.20
N LYS A 329 1.99 8.16 23.32
CA LYS A 329 0.84 8.58 24.14
C LYS A 329 0.17 9.80 23.54
N THR A 330 -1.15 9.78 23.40
CA THR A 330 -1.91 10.90 22.83
C THR A 330 -3.16 11.24 23.65
N ILE A 331 -3.59 12.50 23.53
CA ILE A 331 -4.90 12.97 23.98
C ILE A 331 -5.54 13.68 22.79
N ALA A 332 -6.27 12.93 21.95
CA ALA A 332 -6.80 13.44 20.69
C ALA A 332 -7.71 14.68 20.84
N THR A 333 -8.43 14.81 21.96
CA THR A 333 -9.30 15.97 22.20
C THR A 333 -8.51 17.27 22.34
N THR A 334 -7.30 17.24 22.91
CA THR A 334 -6.43 18.42 23.07
C THR A 334 -5.37 18.53 21.98
N GLY A 335 -5.07 17.44 21.27
CA GLY A 335 -4.00 17.36 20.28
C GLY A 335 -2.62 17.03 20.87
N GLN A 336 -2.51 16.80 22.18
CA GLN A 336 -1.25 16.39 22.81
C GLN A 336 -0.78 15.03 22.26
N GLY A 337 0.52 14.91 21.96
CA GLY A 337 1.12 13.68 21.43
C GLY A 337 0.95 13.51 19.91
N VAL A 338 0.11 14.33 19.27
CA VAL A 338 -0.13 14.22 17.82
C VAL A 338 1.09 14.64 17.00
N PRO A 339 1.80 15.75 17.31
CA PRO A 339 3.05 16.08 16.62
C PRO A 339 4.09 14.95 16.67
N GLU A 340 4.24 14.30 17.81
CA GLU A 340 5.15 13.18 18.04
C GLU A 340 4.73 11.92 17.27
N LEU A 341 3.43 11.68 17.14
CA LEU A 341 2.91 10.62 16.28
C LEU A 341 3.29 10.88 14.82
N VAL A 342 3.15 12.11 14.34
CA VAL A 342 3.51 12.42 12.96
C VAL A 342 5.03 12.29 12.73
N ASP A 343 5.84 12.70 13.71
CA ASP A 343 7.29 12.48 13.70
C ASP A 343 7.66 10.99 13.62
N ALA A 344 6.96 10.13 14.37
CA ALA A 344 7.14 8.70 14.29
C ALA A 344 6.79 8.14 12.90
N ILE A 345 5.70 8.63 12.28
CA ILE A 345 5.29 8.25 10.92
C ILE A 345 6.38 8.61 9.89
N TRP A 346 6.92 9.82 9.93
CA TRP A 346 7.96 10.21 8.96
C TRP A 346 9.29 9.50 9.20
N ARG A 347 9.66 9.25 10.46
CA ARG A 347 10.83 8.43 10.77
C ARG A 347 10.68 7.02 10.21
N PHE A 348 9.48 6.43 10.31
CA PHE A 348 9.20 5.13 9.71
C PHE A 348 9.29 5.16 8.18
N ARG A 349 8.70 6.19 7.55
CA ARG A 349 8.79 6.42 6.11
C ARG A 349 10.24 6.51 5.64
N GLU A 350 11.08 7.29 6.32
CA GLU A 350 12.49 7.49 5.98
C GLU A 350 13.27 6.17 6.06
N ARG A 351 13.10 5.43 7.17
CA ARG A 351 13.71 4.12 7.35
C ARG A 351 13.28 3.13 6.26
N SER A 352 12.02 3.21 5.85
CA SER A 352 11.42 2.28 4.89
C SER A 352 11.79 2.57 3.44
N LYS A 353 12.42 3.70 3.11
CA LYS A 353 12.77 4.07 1.72
C LYS A 353 13.56 2.98 0.99
N ASN A 354 14.57 2.41 1.65
CA ASN A 354 15.43 1.38 1.04
C ASN A 354 14.67 0.08 0.76
N ASN A 355 13.58 -0.18 1.49
CA ASN A 355 12.74 -1.37 1.35
C ASN A 355 11.39 -1.06 0.70
N GLU A 356 11.18 0.17 0.20
CA GLU A 356 9.87 0.64 -0.26
C GLU A 356 9.39 -0.17 -1.47
N ALA A 357 10.29 -0.45 -2.42
CA ALA A 357 9.98 -1.27 -3.59
C ALA A 357 9.54 -2.69 -3.19
N THR A 358 10.23 -3.29 -2.22
CA THR A 358 9.89 -4.62 -1.69
C THR A 358 8.54 -4.60 -0.97
N ARG A 359 8.31 -3.65 -0.06
CA ARG A 359 7.03 -3.49 0.65
C ARG A 359 5.87 -3.26 -0.34
N ARG A 360 6.08 -2.39 -1.33
CA ARG A 360 5.10 -2.10 -2.39
C ARG A 360 4.79 -3.35 -3.22
N ARG A 361 5.80 -4.15 -3.56
CA ARG A 361 5.63 -5.43 -4.25
C ARG A 361 4.80 -6.42 -3.42
N THR A 362 5.15 -6.60 -2.14
CA THR A 362 4.42 -7.51 -1.24
C THR A 362 2.96 -7.12 -1.09
N ARG A 363 2.65 -5.82 -0.94
CA ARG A 363 1.26 -5.33 -0.90
C ARG A 363 0.53 -5.54 -2.22
N SER A 364 1.19 -5.29 -3.34
CA SER A 364 0.60 -5.50 -4.67
C SER A 364 0.31 -6.97 -4.94
N GLU A 365 1.18 -7.87 -4.48
CA GLU A 365 0.98 -9.32 -4.54
C GLU A 365 -0.21 -9.76 -3.69
N TYR A 366 -0.29 -9.30 -2.44
CA TYR A 366 -1.43 -9.56 -1.56
C TYR A 366 -2.75 -9.15 -2.23
N ARG A 367 -2.82 -7.91 -2.72
CA ARG A 367 -4.01 -7.36 -3.39
C ARG A 367 -4.39 -8.11 -4.67
N LEU A 368 -3.40 -8.51 -5.47
CA LEU A 368 -3.66 -9.28 -6.69
C LEU A 368 -4.22 -10.67 -6.35
N ARG A 369 -3.65 -11.34 -5.34
CA ARG A 369 -4.13 -12.65 -4.89
C ARG A 369 -5.56 -12.55 -4.37
N GLU A 370 -5.87 -11.54 -3.55
CA GLU A 370 -7.22 -11.27 -3.07
C GLU A 370 -8.21 -11.07 -4.24
N LEU A 371 -7.88 -10.21 -5.21
CA LEU A 371 -8.73 -9.94 -6.38
C LEU A 371 -8.96 -11.19 -7.25
N VAL A 372 -7.93 -12.01 -7.45
CA VAL A 372 -8.04 -13.26 -8.21
C VAL A 372 -8.93 -14.26 -7.47
N SER A 373 -8.70 -14.45 -6.16
CA SER A 373 -9.52 -15.34 -5.34
C SER A 373 -11.00 -14.94 -5.35
N GLN A 374 -11.29 -13.64 -5.18
CA GLN A 374 -12.66 -13.13 -5.23
C GLN A 374 -13.31 -13.39 -6.59
N ARG A 375 -12.65 -13.00 -7.69
CA ARG A 375 -13.20 -13.21 -9.04
C ARG A 375 -13.40 -14.68 -9.38
N PHE A 376 -12.55 -15.56 -8.85
CA PHE A 376 -12.70 -16.99 -9.03
C PHE A 376 -13.93 -17.52 -8.29
N MET A 377 -14.17 -17.06 -7.06
CA MET A 377 -15.38 -17.39 -6.31
C MET A 377 -16.65 -16.84 -7.01
N ASP A 378 -16.62 -15.59 -7.49
CA ASP A 378 -17.75 -15.02 -8.23
C ASP A 378 -18.06 -15.83 -9.50
N HIS A 379 -17.04 -16.27 -10.23
CA HIS A 379 -17.20 -17.12 -11.41
C HIS A 379 -17.78 -18.49 -11.03
N LEU A 380 -17.30 -19.10 -9.94
CA LEU A 380 -17.86 -20.35 -9.45
C LEU A 380 -19.35 -20.23 -9.15
N GLU A 381 -19.76 -19.18 -8.44
CA GLU A 381 -21.15 -18.98 -8.03
C GLU A 381 -22.08 -18.62 -9.19
N ARG A 382 -21.60 -17.84 -10.17
CA ARG A 382 -22.44 -17.36 -11.28
C ARG A 382 -22.49 -18.30 -12.48
N ASP A 383 -21.36 -18.87 -12.85
CA ASP A 383 -21.20 -19.53 -14.14
C ASP A 383 -21.00 -21.05 -14.03
N VAL A 384 -20.57 -21.55 -12.86
CA VAL A 384 -20.24 -22.98 -12.67
C VAL A 384 -21.26 -23.72 -11.83
N LEU A 385 -21.73 -23.11 -10.74
CA LEU A 385 -22.67 -23.67 -9.79
C LEU A 385 -24.12 -23.44 -10.24
N ALA A 386 -24.97 -24.45 -10.04
CA ALA A 386 -26.42 -24.26 -10.10
C ALA A 386 -26.92 -23.60 -8.80
N ALA A 387 -28.14 -23.03 -8.84
CA ALA A 387 -28.80 -22.50 -7.65
C ALA A 387 -28.84 -23.56 -6.54
N ASP A 388 -28.52 -23.16 -5.32
CA ASP A 388 -28.49 -23.99 -4.09
C ASP A 388 -27.50 -25.16 -4.10
N GLU A 389 -26.73 -25.37 -5.17
CA GLU A 389 -25.79 -26.48 -5.27
C GLU A 389 -24.66 -26.39 -4.24
N LEU A 390 -24.19 -25.17 -3.95
CA LEU A 390 -23.20 -24.94 -2.90
C LEU A 390 -23.73 -25.35 -1.52
N SER A 391 -24.99 -24.98 -1.21
CA SER A 391 -25.63 -25.39 0.04
C SER A 391 -25.77 -26.89 0.12
N GLY A 392 -26.20 -27.55 -0.97
CA GLY A 392 -26.29 -29.01 -1.02
C GLY A 392 -24.95 -29.72 -0.83
N LEU A 393 -23.85 -29.16 -1.34
CA LEU A 393 -22.50 -29.68 -1.07
C LEU A 393 -22.11 -29.49 0.41
N VAL A 394 -22.41 -28.34 1.00
CA VAL A 394 -22.16 -28.07 2.42
C VAL A 394 -22.94 -29.02 3.32
N ASP A 395 -24.21 -29.30 3.00
CA ASP A 395 -25.05 -30.24 3.75
C ASP A 395 -24.47 -31.67 3.72
N ARG A 396 -24.01 -32.11 2.55
CA ARG A 396 -23.35 -33.42 2.38
C ARG A 396 -22.01 -33.50 3.13
N ILE A 397 -21.25 -32.40 3.18
CA ILE A 397 -20.03 -32.31 4.00
C ILE A 397 -20.36 -32.40 5.48
N ALA A 398 -21.37 -31.65 5.94
CA ALA A 398 -21.83 -31.67 7.33
C ALA A 398 -22.33 -33.06 7.75
N ALA A 399 -23.02 -33.77 6.84
CA ALA A 399 -23.44 -35.15 7.00
C ALA A 399 -22.29 -36.18 6.86
N ARG A 400 -21.06 -35.75 6.55
CA ARG A 400 -19.86 -36.57 6.29
C ARG A 400 -20.02 -37.58 5.14
N GLU A 401 -20.86 -37.27 4.16
CA GLU A 401 -21.05 -38.09 2.96
C GLU A 401 -19.96 -37.84 1.90
N ILE A 402 -19.38 -36.65 1.91
CA ILE A 402 -18.24 -36.24 1.08
C ILE A 402 -17.29 -35.39 1.93
N ASP A 403 -15.99 -35.52 1.71
CA ASP A 403 -15.02 -34.67 2.37
C ASP A 403 -14.84 -33.32 1.64
N PRO A 404 -14.43 -32.25 2.35
CA PRO A 404 -14.25 -30.92 1.75
C PRO A 404 -13.26 -30.88 0.58
N TYR A 405 -12.21 -31.73 0.57
CA TYR A 405 -11.20 -31.73 -0.49
C TYR A 405 -11.76 -32.32 -1.78
N THR A 406 -12.54 -33.41 -1.70
CA THR A 406 -13.22 -34.00 -2.86
C THR A 406 -14.27 -33.04 -3.43
N ALA A 407 -15.03 -32.36 -2.57
CA ALA A 407 -15.99 -31.34 -2.99
C ALA A 407 -15.28 -30.18 -3.72
N ALA A 408 -14.22 -29.62 -3.12
CA ALA A 408 -13.43 -28.55 -3.73
C ALA A 408 -12.80 -28.97 -5.07
N ALA A 409 -12.17 -30.15 -5.15
CA ALA A 409 -11.59 -30.65 -6.39
C ALA A 409 -12.64 -30.82 -7.50
N THR A 410 -13.87 -31.18 -7.15
CA THR A 410 -14.98 -31.27 -8.10
C THR A 410 -15.39 -29.90 -8.64
N LEU A 411 -15.51 -28.90 -7.77
CA LEU A 411 -15.79 -27.52 -8.17
C LEU A 411 -14.69 -26.94 -9.06
N LEU A 412 -13.42 -27.14 -8.69
CA LEU A 412 -12.27 -26.68 -9.47
C LEU A 412 -12.25 -27.30 -10.88
N ARG A 413 -12.47 -28.62 -10.99
CA ARG A 413 -12.55 -29.29 -12.30
C ARG A 413 -13.68 -28.73 -13.16
N ARG A 414 -14.85 -28.47 -12.58
CA ARG A 414 -16.00 -27.90 -13.30
C ARG A 414 -15.75 -26.46 -13.76
N ALA A 415 -14.97 -25.71 -12.99
CA ALA A 415 -14.48 -24.38 -13.38
C ALA A 415 -13.37 -24.43 -14.45
N GLY A 416 -13.05 -25.60 -15.01
CA GLY A 416 -11.99 -25.75 -16.01
C GLY A 416 -10.57 -25.69 -15.44
N VAL A 417 -10.42 -25.71 -14.12
CA VAL A 417 -9.11 -25.78 -13.46
C VAL A 417 -8.72 -27.26 -13.34
N ASN A 418 -7.82 -27.71 -14.20
CA ASN A 418 -7.20 -29.02 -14.05
C ASN A 418 -6.37 -29.02 -12.76
N ALA A 419 -6.86 -29.69 -11.73
CA ALA A 419 -6.16 -29.86 -10.46
C ALA A 419 -4.86 -30.66 -10.70
N VAL A 420 -3.77 -29.96 -11.02
CA VAL A 420 -2.43 -30.55 -10.98
C VAL A 420 -2.07 -30.71 -9.50
N ASN A 421 -2.12 -31.97 -9.03
CA ASN A 421 -1.60 -32.51 -7.78
C ASN A 421 -1.34 -31.52 -6.63
N VAL A 422 -2.31 -31.39 -5.72
CA VAL A 422 -2.15 -30.70 -4.42
C VAL A 422 -1.43 -31.60 -3.37
N HIS A 423 -0.82 -32.72 -3.79
CA HIS A 423 -0.17 -33.68 -2.88
C HIS A 423 1.28 -34.01 -3.26
N ASP A 424 2.18 -33.02 -3.31
CA ASP A 424 3.62 -33.33 -3.48
C ASP A 424 4.58 -32.50 -2.61
N ASN A 425 4.13 -31.97 -1.47
CA ASN A 425 5.02 -31.28 -0.52
C ASN A 425 5.04 -31.85 0.91
N ALA A 426 4.60 -33.11 1.10
CA ALA A 426 4.59 -33.78 2.41
C ALA A 426 5.61 -34.93 2.55
N SER A 427 6.54 -35.11 1.60
CA SER A 427 7.51 -36.22 1.59
C SER A 427 8.96 -35.77 1.37
N GLY A 428 9.35 -34.63 1.96
CA GLY A 428 10.71 -34.07 1.89
C GLY A 428 11.47 -33.97 3.21
N ARG A 429 11.00 -34.62 4.29
CA ARG A 429 11.73 -34.71 5.58
C ARG A 429 11.60 -36.10 6.18
N ASN A 430 12.43 -37.01 5.67
CA ASN A 430 13.06 -38.08 6.46
C ASN A 430 14.16 -38.70 5.60
N GLY A 431 15.40 -38.40 5.96
CA GLY A 431 16.58 -38.92 5.28
C GLY A 431 17.81 -38.05 5.49
N HIS A 432 18.29 -38.00 6.74
CA HIS A 432 19.70 -38.17 7.18
C HIS A 432 19.91 -37.63 8.59
#